data_AF-A0A947F9D2-F1
#
_entry.id   AF-A0A947F9D2-F1
#
_cell.length_a   1.000
_cell.length_b   1.000
_cell.length_c   1.000
_cell.angle_alpha   90.00
_cell.angle_beta   90.00
_cell.angle_gamma   90.00
#
_symmetry.space_group_name_H-M   'P 1'
#
loop_
_entity.id
_entity.type
_entity.pdbx_description
1 polymer ?
#
loop_
_entity_poly.entity_id
_entity_poly.type
_entity_poly.pdbx_seq_one_letter_code
_entity_poly.pdbx_strand_id
1 'polypeptide(L)'
;MKRREQQSQANLYDSLEAWTSGNLKNQESKTVLITGAYSGIGYFTALALVKAGAHVLIAGRNSEKLDKAASDIRGVAKLWELGQEATGVVFP
;
A
#
# COMPACT_ATOMS: atom_id res chain seq x y z
N MET A 1 -32.72 20.00 21.04
CA MET A 1 -31.40 19.65 21.62
C MET A 1 -30.52 18.87 20.64
N LYS A 2 -31.00 17.80 19.98
CA LYS A 2 -30.20 16.95 19.04
C LYS A 2 -29.65 17.62 17.76
N ARG A 3 -30.26 18.72 17.30
CA ARG A 3 -29.90 19.38 16.02
C ARG A 3 -28.58 20.17 16.08
N ARG A 4 -28.16 20.63 17.27
CA ARG A 4 -26.91 21.39 17.46
C ARG A 4 -25.68 20.47 17.51
N GLU A 5 -25.81 19.27 18.08
CA GLU A 5 -24.73 18.26 18.10
C GLU A 5 -24.45 17.66 16.72
N GLN A 6 -25.50 17.37 15.95
CA GLN A 6 -25.34 16.87 14.57
C GLN A 6 -24.67 17.90 13.65
N GLN A 7 -25.04 19.18 13.77
CA GLN A 7 -24.40 20.25 13.01
C GLN A 7 -22.94 20.46 13.45
N SER A 8 -22.66 20.32 14.75
CA SER A 8 -21.29 20.38 15.29
C SER A 8 -20.42 19.24 14.75
N GLN A 9 -20.93 18.01 14.72
CA GLN A 9 -20.20 16.87 14.14
C GLN A 9 -19.98 17.01 12.64
N ALA A 10 -20.96 17.44 11.87
CA ALA A 10 -20.80 17.66 10.43
C ALA A 10 -19.66 18.68 10.14
N ASN A 11 -19.63 19.78 10.87
CA ASN A 11 -18.60 20.81 10.74
C ASN A 11 -17.20 20.32 11.19
N LEU A 12 -17.12 19.30 12.07
CA LEU A 12 -15.86 18.69 12.48
C LEU A 12 -15.28 17.79 11.37
N TYR A 13 -16.11 17.11 10.58
CA TYR A 13 -15.64 16.31 9.46
C TYR A 13 -15.28 17.16 8.24
N ASP A 14 -16.01 18.26 8.00
CA ASP A 14 -15.72 19.21 6.91
C ASP A 14 -14.39 19.97 7.09
N SER A 15 -13.91 20.08 8.33
CA SER A 15 -12.64 20.75 8.66
C SER A 15 -11.43 19.82 8.71
N LEU A 16 -11.63 18.50 8.55
CA LEU A 16 -10.54 17.55 8.39
C LEU A 16 -10.18 17.48 6.90
N GLU A 17 -8.94 17.83 6.56
CA GLU A 17 -8.43 17.54 5.22
C GLU A 17 -8.63 16.05 4.92
N ALA A 18 -9.28 15.76 3.80
CA ALA A 18 -9.57 14.39 3.40
C ALA A 18 -8.26 13.62 3.22
N TRP A 19 -8.06 12.56 4.01
CA TRP A 19 -6.85 11.75 3.93
C TRP A 19 -6.78 10.99 2.61
N THR A 20 -5.64 11.07 1.95
CA THR A 20 -5.31 10.33 0.73
C THR A 20 -3.98 9.59 0.92
N SER A 21 -3.65 8.67 0.00
CA SER A 21 -2.32 8.04 -0.01
C SER A 21 -1.17 9.04 -0.22
N GLY A 22 -1.45 10.26 -0.70
CA GLY A 22 -0.45 11.35 -0.76
C GLY A 22 -0.08 11.91 0.61
N ASN A 23 -0.91 11.70 1.64
CA ASN A 23 -0.62 12.07 3.03
C ASN A 23 0.22 11.01 3.74
N LEU A 24 0.55 9.89 3.07
CA LEU A 24 1.42 8.86 3.62
C LEU A 24 2.82 9.46 3.85
N LYS A 25 3.30 9.38 5.10
CA LYS A 25 4.64 9.85 5.46
C LYS A 25 5.71 9.02 4.76
N ASN A 26 6.89 9.59 4.56
CA ASN A 26 8.07 8.90 4.03
C ASN A 26 8.28 7.54 4.74
N GLN A 27 8.47 6.49 3.95
CA GLN A 27 8.69 5.10 4.38
C GLN A 27 10.07 4.57 3.98
N GLU A 28 11.00 5.43 3.58
CA GLU A 28 12.40 5.07 3.37
C GLU A 28 12.95 4.29 4.57
N SER A 29 13.81 3.31 4.28
CA SER A 29 14.39 2.39 5.27
C SER A 29 13.39 1.46 5.98
N LYS A 30 12.13 1.38 5.53
CA LYS A 30 11.16 0.39 6.03
C LYS A 30 11.05 -0.79 5.07
N THR A 31 10.97 -1.99 5.63
CA THR A 31 10.66 -3.22 4.90
C THR A 31 9.28 -3.70 5.33
N VAL A 32 8.38 -3.94 4.37
CA VAL A 32 6.97 -4.28 4.63
C VAL A 32 6.59 -5.54 3.87
N LEU A 33 6.05 -6.54 4.56
CA LEU A 33 5.45 -7.74 3.96
C LEU A 33 3.94 -7.54 3.82
N ILE A 34 3.41 -7.75 2.62
CA ILE A 34 1.97 -7.65 2.33
C ILE A 34 1.49 -8.98 1.76
N THR A 35 0.55 -9.62 2.47
CA THR A 35 -0.14 -10.80 1.97
C THR A 35 -1.31 -10.39 1.09
N GLY A 36 -1.59 -11.18 0.04
CA GLY A 36 -2.70 -10.91 -0.89
C GLY A 36 -2.51 -9.67 -1.76
N ALA A 37 -1.27 -9.21 -1.97
CA ALA A 37 -0.99 -7.97 -2.69
C ALA A 37 -1.11 -8.05 -4.22
N TYR A 38 -1.65 -9.15 -4.76
CA TYR A 38 -1.85 -9.29 -6.21
C TYR A 38 -3.12 -8.60 -6.73
N SER A 39 -4.01 -8.14 -5.83
CA SER A 39 -5.25 -7.43 -6.22
C SER A 39 -5.83 -6.58 -5.08
N GLY A 40 -6.83 -5.77 -5.40
CA GLY A 40 -7.64 -5.04 -4.42
C GLY A 40 -6.83 -4.18 -3.46
N ILE A 41 -7.21 -4.21 -2.19
CA ILE A 41 -6.59 -3.39 -1.13
C ILE A 41 -5.09 -3.69 -1.02
N GLY A 42 -4.69 -4.96 -1.02
CA GLY A 42 -3.28 -5.34 -0.89
C GLY A 42 -2.41 -4.76 -2.00
N TYR A 43 -2.91 -4.78 -3.25
CA TYR A 43 -2.21 -4.19 -4.40
C TYR A 43 -2.03 -2.68 -4.26
N PHE A 44 -3.10 -1.94 -3.95
CA PHE A 44 -3.01 -0.49 -3.80
C PHE A 44 -2.22 -0.07 -2.57
N THR A 45 -2.24 -0.86 -1.48
CA THR A 45 -1.39 -0.64 -0.32
C THR A 45 0.09 -0.83 -0.67
N ALA A 46 0.43 -1.89 -1.40
CA ALA A 46 1.79 -2.11 -1.89
C ALA A 46 2.25 -0.93 -2.77
N LEU A 47 1.40 -0.51 -3.71
CA LEU A 47 1.69 0.62 -4.58
C LEU A 47 1.94 1.92 -3.81
N ALA A 48 1.11 2.23 -2.81
CA ALA A 48 1.26 3.44 -1.99
C ALA A 48 2.56 3.41 -1.17
N LEU A 49 2.91 2.26 -0.58
CA LEU A 49 4.11 2.10 0.23
C LEU A 49 5.40 2.18 -0.61
N VAL A 50 5.41 1.57 -1.79
CA VAL A 50 6.54 1.69 -2.73
C VAL A 50 6.71 3.14 -3.18
N LYS A 51 5.62 3.84 -3.50
CA LYS A 51 5.66 5.28 -3.84
C LYS A 51 6.19 6.15 -2.70
N ALA A 52 5.95 5.74 -1.45
CA ALA A 52 6.48 6.42 -0.27
C ALA A 52 7.92 6.01 0.09
N GLY A 53 8.60 5.18 -0.72
CA GLY A 53 10.01 4.79 -0.54
C GLY A 53 10.24 3.52 0.28
N ALA A 54 9.18 2.78 0.63
CA ALA A 54 9.34 1.52 1.35
C ALA A 54 9.88 0.40 0.45
N HIS A 55 10.58 -0.55 1.06
CA HIS A 55 10.89 -1.83 0.47
C HIS A 55 9.73 -2.80 0.73
N VAL A 56 9.00 -3.20 -0.31
CA VAL A 56 7.78 -4.00 -0.17
C VAL A 56 7.98 -5.41 -0.70
N LEU A 57 7.72 -6.41 0.14
CA LEU A 57 7.59 -7.80 -0.23
C LEU A 57 6.11 -8.15 -0.37
N ILE A 58 5.76 -8.87 -1.44
CA ILE A 58 4.41 -9.36 -1.66
C ILE A 58 4.37 -10.88 -1.56
N ALA A 59 3.33 -11.40 -0.91
CA ALA A 59 3.15 -12.84 -0.70
C ALA A 59 1.71 -13.29 -0.98
N GLY A 60 1.56 -14.53 -1.41
CA GLY A 60 0.28 -15.13 -1.76
C GLY A 60 0.44 -16.52 -2.37
N ARG A 61 -0.69 -17.15 -2.69
CA ARG A 61 -0.74 -18.56 -3.12
C ARG A 61 -0.55 -18.79 -4.62
N ASN A 62 -0.72 -17.74 -5.44
CA ASN A 62 -0.63 -17.85 -6.90
C ASN A 62 0.56 -17.00 -7.36
N SER A 63 1.63 -17.68 -7.79
CA SER A 63 2.88 -17.05 -8.22
C SER A 63 2.68 -16.18 -9.46
N GLU A 64 1.99 -16.67 -10.49
CA GLU A 64 1.76 -15.92 -11.74
C GLU A 64 1.07 -14.57 -11.51
N LYS A 65 0.05 -14.54 -10.63
CA LYS A 65 -0.63 -13.29 -10.26
C LYS A 65 0.27 -12.36 -9.44
N LEU A 66 1.13 -12.91 -8.58
CA LEU A 66 2.11 -12.11 -7.83
C LEU A 66 3.16 -11.53 -8.76
N ASP A 67 3.67 -12.30 -9.71
CA ASP A 67 4.69 -11.86 -10.66
C ASP A 67 4.17 -10.72 -11.53
N LYS A 68 2.93 -10.85 -12.02
CA LYS A 68 2.26 -9.76 -12.73
C LYS A 68 2.12 -8.52 -11.85
N ALA A 69 1.63 -8.66 -10.63
CA ALA A 69 1.46 -7.52 -9.72
C ALA A 69 2.80 -6.86 -9.37
N ALA A 70 3.85 -7.64 -9.12
CA ALA A 70 5.21 -7.14 -8.89
C ALA A 70 5.75 -6.39 -10.10
N SER A 71 5.52 -6.90 -11.32
CA SER A 71 5.87 -6.21 -12.56
C SER A 71 5.15 -4.87 -12.70
N ASP A 72 3.83 -4.87 -12.46
CA ASP A 72 3.01 -3.65 -12.54
C ASP A 72 3.46 -2.60 -11.50
N ILE A 73 3.74 -3.02 -10.26
CA ILE A 73 4.21 -2.13 -9.18
C ILE A 73 5.61 -1.58 -9.48
N ARG A 74 6.52 -2.41 -10.02
CA ARG A 74 7.87 -1.99 -10.47
C ARG A 74 7.83 -0.91 -11.54
N GLY A 75 6.87 -0.98 -12.46
CA GLY A 75 6.73 0.02 -13.52
C GLY A 75 6.35 1.42 -13.03
N VAL A 76 5.80 1.54 -11.81
CA VAL A 76 5.26 2.81 -11.29
C VAL A 76 6.24 3.53 -10.35
N ALA A 77 7.22 2.82 -9.78
CA ALA A 77 8.22 3.39 -8.89
C ALA A 77 9.47 2.51 -8.84
N LYS A 78 10.62 3.16 -8.59
CA LYS A 78 11.95 2.52 -8.53
C LYS A 78 12.02 1.57 -7.33
N LEU A 79 11.58 0.33 -7.49
CA LEU A 79 11.87 -0.75 -6.55
C LEU A 79 13.37 -1.04 -6.60
N TRP A 80 14.00 -1.20 -5.43
CA TRP A 80 15.35 -1.73 -5.38
C TRP A 80 15.29 -3.19 -5.82
N GLU A 81 16.04 -3.54 -6.87
CA GLU A 81 16.35 -4.94 -7.14
C GLU A 81 17.22 -5.42 -5.97
N LEU A 82 16.62 -6.11 -5.00
CA LEU A 82 17.39 -7.11 -4.28
C LEU A 82 17.94 -8.06 -5.35
N GLY A 83 19.25 -8.04 -5.54
CA GLY A 83 19.91 -8.88 -6.55
C GLY A 83 19.34 -10.28 -6.52
N GLN A 84 18.73 -10.69 -7.63
CA GLN A 84 18.48 -12.07 -8.06
C GLN A 84 17.98 -13.13 -7.04
N GLU A 85 17.47 -12.78 -5.84
CA GLU A 85 17.03 -13.79 -4.84
C GLU A 85 15.65 -13.55 -4.22
N ALA A 86 14.94 -12.46 -4.55
CA ALA A 86 13.54 -12.30 -4.15
C ALA A 86 12.55 -12.98 -5.13
N THR A 87 12.93 -14.12 -5.68
CA THR A 87 12.01 -15.07 -6.31
C THR A 87 11.39 -15.96 -5.24
N GLY A 88 10.07 -15.85 -5.07
CA GLY A 88 9.26 -16.91 -4.45
C GLY A 88 9.41 -17.06 -2.94
N VAL A 89 8.72 -16.21 -2.16
CA VAL A 89 8.28 -16.64 -0.83
C VAL A 89 6.96 -17.39 -1.00
N VAL A 90 7.07 -18.64 -1.43
CA VAL A 90 6.04 -19.68 -1.29
C VAL A 90 6.25 -20.31 0.08
N PHE A 91 5.39 -20.00 1.05
CA PHE A 91 5.27 -20.85 2.23
C PHE A 91 4.24 -21.97 1.93
N PRO A 92 4.48 -23.20 2.42
CA PRO A 92 3.69 -24.40 2.11
C PRO A 92 2.22 -24.30 2.52
#